data_AF-A0A1Q9F624-F1
#
_entry.id   AF-A0A1Q9F624-F1
#
_cell.length_a   1.000
_cell.length_b   1.000
_cell.length_c   1.000
_cell.angle_alpha   90.00
_cell.angle_beta   90.00
_cell.angle_gamma   90.00
#
_symmetry.space_group_name_H-M   'P 1'
#
loop_
_entity.id
_entity.type
_entity.pdbx_description
1 polymer ?
#
loop_
_entity_poly.entity_id
_entity_poly.type
_entity_poly.pdbx_seq_one_letter_code
_entity_poly.pdbx_strand_id
1 'polypeptide(L)'
;MASSAAPSATAGPSPKMDKKAAAQAFTDRLNATPASGSEADRFREADDRLKSLPAATVQALSRFGEAPTPEVVTCMECWAMLHGEDPTVLSCLKLAEDPSEFKLVGVSLLNSFREEELSVLEEKTSGLQLPKPTDEAEQAAAAMLEWLQAGLAMRRWAESARQSA
;
A
#
# COMPACT_ATOMS: atom_id res chain seq x y z
N MET A 1 41.50 33.11 8.63
CA MET A 1 42.01 32.49 7.38
C MET A 1 41.75 30.99 7.55
N ALA A 2 40.67 30.44 6.98
CA ALA A 2 40.59 29.83 5.64
C ALA A 2 41.51 28.59 5.55
N SER A 3 41.14 27.40 5.04
CA SER A 3 39.96 26.87 4.36
C SER A 3 40.23 25.36 4.12
N SER A 4 39.15 24.56 4.01
CA SER A 4 39.04 23.32 3.18
C SER A 4 39.91 22.10 3.56
N ALA A 5 39.52 20.83 3.37
CA ALA A 5 38.49 20.22 2.54
C ALA A 5 38.13 18.81 3.06
N ALA A 6 36.85 18.42 2.96
CA ALA A 6 36.44 17.05 2.61
C ALA A 6 36.68 16.87 1.07
N PRO A 7 36.70 15.67 0.44
CA PRO A 7 35.62 14.67 0.53
C PRO A 7 36.01 13.20 0.27
N SER A 8 35.06 12.27 0.51
CA SER A 8 34.76 11.04 -0.28
C SER A 8 33.92 10.10 0.60
N ALA A 9 32.60 10.19 0.58
CA ALA A 9 31.71 9.49 -0.36
C ALA A 9 31.69 7.96 -0.14
N THR A 10 31.17 7.52 1.01
CA THR A 10 30.57 6.19 1.13
C THR A 10 29.16 6.26 0.54
N ALA A 11 29.05 5.85 -0.72
CA ALA A 11 27.78 5.52 -1.34
C ALA A 11 27.16 4.35 -0.57
N GLY A 12 26.21 4.65 0.33
CA GLY A 12 25.35 3.65 0.94
C GLY A 12 24.49 2.97 -0.14
N PRO A 13 24.27 1.65 -0.05
CA PRO A 13 23.47 0.92 -1.03
C PRO A 13 22.05 1.51 -1.08
N SER A 14 21.60 1.80 -2.30
CA SER A 14 20.29 2.39 -2.57
C SER A 14 19.14 1.44 -2.18
N PRO A 15 18.04 1.92 -1.58
CA PRO A 15 16.98 1.10 -0.98
C PRO A 15 16.01 0.44 -1.99
N LYS A 16 16.42 0.29 -3.26
CA LYS A 16 15.53 -0.19 -4.33
C LYS A 16 15.55 -1.71 -4.54
N MET A 17 16.53 -2.43 -4.00
CA MET A 17 16.66 -3.88 -4.18
C MET A 17 15.89 -4.72 -3.15
N ASP A 18 15.49 -4.15 -2.01
CA ASP A 18 14.85 -4.90 -0.93
C ASP A 18 13.33 -5.12 -1.10
N LYS A 19 12.65 -4.37 -1.97
CA LYS A 19 11.19 -4.51 -2.16
C LYS A 19 10.78 -5.89 -2.70
N LYS A 20 11.56 -6.48 -3.63
CA LYS A 20 11.26 -7.81 -4.21
C LYS A 20 11.50 -8.96 -3.23
N ALA A 21 12.61 -8.91 -2.48
CA ALA A 21 12.92 -9.92 -1.46
C ALA A 21 11.91 -9.87 -0.31
N ALA A 22 11.50 -8.66 0.10
CA ALA A 22 10.45 -8.47 1.09
C ALA A 22 9.09 -9.00 0.63
N ALA A 23 8.72 -8.81 -0.64
CA ALA A 23 7.48 -9.36 -1.20
C ALA A 23 7.48 -10.90 -1.21
N GLN A 24 8.61 -11.52 -1.54
CA GLN A 24 8.74 -12.97 -1.65
C GLN A 24 8.81 -13.67 -0.28
N ALA A 25 9.53 -13.08 0.69
CA ALA A 25 9.55 -13.55 2.08
C ALA A 25 8.17 -13.49 2.76
N PHE A 26 7.30 -12.59 2.28
CA PHE A 26 5.94 -12.48 2.77
C PHE A 26 4.97 -13.44 2.08
N THR A 27 5.10 -13.73 0.78
CA THR A 27 4.36 -14.85 0.18
C THR A 27 4.68 -16.16 0.91
N ASP A 28 5.93 -16.35 1.31
CA ASP A 28 6.36 -17.51 2.10
C ASP A 28 5.78 -17.50 3.54
N ARG A 29 5.80 -16.35 4.22
CA ARG A 29 5.18 -16.17 5.55
C ARG A 29 3.65 -16.22 5.55
N LEU A 30 2.99 -15.80 4.47
CA LEU A 30 1.55 -15.96 4.26
C LEU A 30 1.17 -17.42 4.11
N ASN A 31 1.98 -18.20 3.40
CA ASN A 31 1.82 -19.63 3.32
C ASN A 31 2.07 -20.33 4.67
N ALA A 32 2.82 -19.71 5.58
CA ALA A 32 3.04 -20.17 6.95
C ALA A 32 2.02 -19.64 7.98
N THR A 33 1.21 -18.65 7.61
CA THR A 33 0.09 -18.16 8.44
C THR A 33 -1.06 -19.14 8.25
N PRO A 34 -1.74 -19.63 9.30
CA PRO A 34 -2.68 -20.75 9.15
C PRO A 34 -3.66 -20.44 8.02
N ALA A 35 -3.65 -21.31 7.00
CA ALA A 35 -4.28 -21.13 5.70
C ALA A 35 -5.82 -21.11 5.74
N SER A 36 -6.43 -20.81 6.89
CA SER A 36 -7.82 -21.13 7.23
C SER A 36 -8.56 -20.01 7.95
N GLY A 37 -8.12 -18.75 7.82
CA GLY A 37 -8.86 -17.58 8.32
C GLY A 37 -9.55 -16.86 7.17
N SER A 38 -10.85 -16.54 7.33
CA SER A 38 -11.62 -15.76 6.35
C SER A 38 -10.94 -14.44 5.96
N GLU A 39 -10.13 -13.88 6.84
CA GLU A 39 -9.36 -12.66 6.67
C GLU A 39 -8.18 -12.85 5.69
N ALA A 40 -7.56 -14.03 5.69
CA ALA A 40 -6.50 -14.36 4.72
C ALA A 40 -7.08 -14.56 3.32
N ASP A 41 -8.26 -15.18 3.20
CA ASP A 41 -8.95 -15.33 1.91
C ASP A 41 -9.44 -13.98 1.36
N ARG A 42 -10.06 -13.15 2.21
CA ARG A 42 -10.46 -11.78 1.82
C ARG A 42 -9.28 -10.94 1.37
N PHE A 43 -8.12 -11.07 2.03
CA PHE A 43 -6.91 -10.40 1.59
C PHE A 43 -6.41 -10.92 0.24
N ARG A 44 -6.39 -12.24 0.01
CA ARG A 44 -6.01 -12.81 -1.29
C ARG A 44 -6.92 -12.36 -2.41
N GLU A 45 -8.23 -12.31 -2.18
CA GLU A 45 -9.20 -11.82 -3.17
C GLU A 45 -8.97 -10.34 -3.51
N ALA A 46 -8.74 -9.49 -2.49
CA ALA A 46 -8.44 -8.08 -2.70
C ALA A 46 -7.10 -7.86 -3.42
N ASP A 47 -6.08 -8.66 -3.09
CA ASP A 47 -4.76 -8.64 -3.73
C ASP A 47 -4.80 -9.11 -5.19
N ASP A 48 -5.54 -10.17 -5.49
CA ASP A 48 -5.78 -10.65 -6.86
C ASP A 48 -6.55 -9.60 -7.67
N ARG A 49 -7.55 -8.96 -7.06
CA ARG A 49 -8.32 -7.88 -7.70
C ARG A 49 -7.46 -6.67 -8.04
N LEU A 50 -6.60 -6.23 -7.11
CA LEU A 50 -5.65 -5.14 -7.36
C LEU A 50 -4.67 -5.50 -8.49
N LYS A 51 -4.13 -6.73 -8.47
CA LYS A 51 -3.16 -7.19 -9.46
C LYS A 51 -3.78 -7.35 -10.85
N SER A 52 -5.03 -7.79 -10.92
CA SER A 52 -5.79 -7.98 -12.16
C SER A 52 -6.30 -6.69 -12.79
N LEU A 53 -6.23 -5.54 -12.10
CA LEU A 53 -6.61 -4.25 -12.68
C LEU A 53 -5.87 -3.99 -14.01
N PRO A 54 -6.53 -3.51 -15.07
CA PRO A 54 -5.83 -3.04 -16.26
C PRO A 54 -4.86 -1.91 -15.93
N ALA A 55 -3.73 -1.85 -16.65
CA ALA A 55 -2.79 -0.73 -16.54
C ALA A 55 -3.48 0.62 -16.82
N ALA A 56 -4.42 0.63 -17.78
CA ALA A 56 -5.24 1.79 -18.10
C ALA A 56 -6.08 2.27 -16.89
N THR A 57 -6.62 1.35 -16.10
CA THR A 57 -7.42 1.65 -14.91
C THR A 57 -6.58 2.29 -13.81
N VAL A 58 -5.35 1.82 -13.60
CA VAL A 58 -4.41 2.46 -12.67
C VAL A 58 -4.00 3.85 -13.19
N GLN A 59 -3.67 3.96 -14.47
CA GLN A 59 -3.32 5.24 -15.08
C GLN A 59 -4.49 6.23 -15.11
N ALA A 60 -5.73 5.75 -15.09
CA ALA A 60 -6.92 6.60 -14.99
C ALA A 60 -6.98 7.39 -13.68
N LEU A 61 -6.24 6.99 -12.63
CA LEU A 61 -6.08 7.80 -11.42
C LEU A 61 -5.55 9.20 -11.74
N SER A 62 -4.65 9.34 -12.72
CA SER A 62 -4.14 10.65 -13.19
C SER A 62 -5.21 11.55 -13.81
N ARG A 63 -6.37 10.97 -14.13
CA ARG A 63 -7.52 11.63 -14.73
C ARG A 63 -8.69 11.76 -13.75
N PHE A 64 -8.50 11.49 -12.46
CA PHE A 64 -9.48 11.86 -11.45
C PHE A 64 -9.87 13.31 -11.73
N GLY A 65 -11.16 13.55 -11.99
CA GLY A 65 -11.67 14.87 -12.36
C GLY A 65 -11.33 15.93 -11.31
N GLU A 66 -11.68 17.19 -11.61
CA GLU A 66 -11.18 18.41 -10.94
C GLU A 66 -11.28 18.48 -9.39
N ALA A 67 -11.92 17.51 -8.72
CA ALA A 67 -11.68 17.22 -7.32
C ALA A 67 -12.09 15.77 -6.96
N PRO A 68 -11.17 14.85 -6.61
CA PRO A 68 -11.55 13.59 -5.97
C PRO A 68 -12.30 13.85 -4.66
N THR A 69 -13.19 12.93 -4.26
CA THR A 69 -13.88 13.03 -2.97
C THR A 69 -12.86 12.95 -1.81
N PRO A 70 -13.14 13.53 -0.63
CA PRO A 70 -12.22 13.47 0.50
C PRO A 70 -11.86 12.02 0.90
N GLU A 71 -12.75 11.06 0.67
CA GLU A 71 -12.51 9.64 0.88
C GLU A 71 -11.50 9.08 -0.12
N VAL A 72 -11.63 9.43 -1.40
CA VAL A 72 -10.63 9.06 -2.42
C VAL A 72 -9.28 9.69 -2.09
N VAL A 73 -9.25 10.96 -1.71
CA VAL A 73 -8.03 11.66 -1.27
C VAL A 73 -7.36 10.90 -0.13
N THR A 74 -8.13 10.57 0.91
CA THR A 74 -7.62 9.81 2.07
C THR A 74 -7.07 8.45 1.66
N CYS A 75 -7.76 7.74 0.75
CA CYS A 75 -7.30 6.46 0.23
C CYS A 75 -5.98 6.60 -0.53
N MET A 76 -5.84 7.62 -1.38
CA MET A 76 -4.62 7.89 -2.15
C MET A 76 -3.44 8.29 -1.25
N GLU A 77 -3.68 9.09 -0.20
CA GLU A 77 -2.66 9.43 0.79
C GLU A 77 -2.17 8.21 1.56
N CYS A 78 -3.11 7.34 1.99
CA CYS A 78 -2.78 6.07 2.65
C CYS A 78 -1.99 5.15 1.72
N TRP A 79 -2.35 5.12 0.43
CA TRP A 79 -1.64 4.33 -0.56
C TRP A 79 -0.20 4.84 -0.79
N ALA A 80 -0.01 6.15 -0.95
CA ALA A 80 1.31 6.74 -1.07
C ALA A 80 2.20 6.42 0.14
N MET A 81 1.61 6.50 1.35
CA MET A 81 2.28 6.10 2.58
C MET A 81 2.76 4.65 2.52
N LEU A 82 1.92 3.70 2.08
CA LEU A 82 2.30 2.29 1.93
C LEU A 82 3.52 2.07 1.02
N HIS A 83 3.73 2.92 0.03
CA HIS A 83 4.89 2.84 -0.86
C HIS A 83 6.17 3.46 -0.28
N GLY A 84 6.07 4.13 0.88
CA GLY A 84 7.13 4.89 1.51
C GLY A 84 7.29 6.30 0.95
N GLU A 85 6.29 6.82 0.25
CA GLU A 85 6.28 8.17 -0.31
C GLU A 85 5.52 9.14 0.62
N ASP A 86 5.67 10.45 0.39
CA ASP A 86 4.90 11.46 1.12
C ASP A 86 3.39 11.23 0.96
N PRO A 87 2.57 11.32 2.04
CA PRO A 87 1.14 11.05 2.00
C PRO A 87 0.38 12.19 1.33
N THR A 88 0.56 12.31 0.02
CA THR A 88 -0.11 13.31 -0.83
C THR A 88 -0.73 12.63 -2.04
N VAL A 89 -1.81 13.22 -2.55
CA VAL A 89 -2.45 12.77 -3.80
C VAL A 89 -1.44 12.76 -4.96
N LEU A 90 -0.57 13.78 -5.04
CA LEU A 90 0.44 13.88 -6.09
C LEU A 90 1.43 12.71 -6.06
N SER A 91 1.87 12.28 -4.88
CA SER A 91 2.74 11.11 -4.73
C SER A 91 2.05 9.83 -5.24
N CYS A 92 0.77 9.65 -4.90
CA CYS A 92 -0.02 8.52 -5.38
C CYS A 92 -0.20 8.54 -6.90
N LEU A 93 -0.45 9.72 -7.49
CA LEU A 93 -0.57 9.87 -8.95
C LEU A 93 0.72 9.55 -9.68
N LYS A 94 1.86 9.98 -9.12
CA LYS A 94 3.18 9.67 -9.66
C LYS A 94 3.48 8.16 -9.62
N LEU A 95 3.07 7.48 -8.55
CA LEU A 95 3.14 6.01 -8.48
C LEU A 95 2.27 5.35 -9.55
N ALA A 96 1.09 5.90 -9.84
CA ALA A 96 0.18 5.38 -10.85
C ALA A 96 0.70 5.50 -12.30
N GLU A 97 1.75 6.30 -12.54
CA GLU A 97 2.45 6.34 -13.84
C GLU A 97 3.13 5.01 -14.17
N ASP A 98 3.55 4.26 -13.15
CA ASP A 98 4.07 2.90 -13.28
C ASP A 98 3.12 1.88 -12.60
N PRO A 99 2.18 1.28 -13.34
CA PRO A 99 1.21 0.34 -12.79
C PRO A 99 1.83 -0.90 -12.16
N SER A 100 3.07 -1.25 -12.53
CA SER A 100 3.75 -2.42 -11.97
C SER A 100 4.25 -2.10 -10.57
N GLU A 101 4.93 -0.97 -10.40
CA GLU A 101 5.36 -0.46 -9.09
C GLU A 101 4.17 -0.10 -8.20
N PHE A 102 3.11 0.50 -8.76
CA PHE A 102 1.88 0.82 -8.04
C PHE A 102 1.22 -0.41 -7.41
N LYS A 103 1.25 -1.55 -8.10
CA LYS A 103 0.67 -2.81 -7.61
C LYS A 103 1.63 -3.61 -6.73
N LEU A 104 2.91 -3.24 -6.67
CA LEU A 104 3.90 -3.84 -5.78
C LEU A 104 3.77 -3.32 -4.34
N VAL A 105 2.54 -3.23 -3.84
CA VAL A 105 2.25 -3.05 -2.42
C VAL A 105 2.26 -4.43 -1.78
N GLY A 106 3.35 -4.74 -1.07
CA GLY A 106 3.42 -5.95 -0.25
C GLY A 106 3.01 -5.63 1.19
N VAL A 107 2.29 -6.54 1.84
CA VAL A 107 2.00 -6.49 3.30
C VAL A 107 3.29 -6.49 4.14
N SER A 108 4.44 -6.85 3.54
CA SER A 108 5.76 -6.62 4.14
C SER A 108 6.00 -5.16 4.52
N LEU A 109 5.43 -4.22 3.76
CA LEU A 109 5.44 -2.79 4.09
C LEU A 109 4.55 -2.53 5.31
N LEU A 110 3.35 -3.14 5.40
CA LEU A 110 2.51 -3.10 6.61
C LEU A 110 3.24 -3.61 7.87
N ASN A 111 4.11 -4.61 7.74
CA ASN A 111 4.96 -5.08 8.85
C ASN A 111 6.17 -4.20 9.15
N SER A 112 6.50 -3.26 8.25
CA SER A 112 7.63 -2.34 8.40
C SER A 112 7.23 -1.00 9.04
N PHE A 113 5.95 -0.67 9.04
CA PHE A 113 5.42 0.50 9.75
C PHE A 113 5.54 0.34 11.26
N ARG A 114 5.66 1.47 11.95
CA ARG A 114 5.50 1.51 13.41
C ARG A 114 4.02 1.38 13.78
N GLU A 115 3.75 0.91 14.99
CA GLU A 115 2.38 0.80 15.51
C GLU A 115 1.60 2.12 15.45
N GLU A 116 2.28 3.25 15.63
CA GLU A 116 1.71 4.60 15.53
C GLU A 116 1.21 4.91 14.11
N GLU A 117 2.02 4.61 13.08
CA GLU A 117 1.67 4.85 11.68
C GLU A 117 0.54 3.91 11.23
N LEU A 118 0.55 2.68 11.75
CA LEU A 118 -0.50 1.70 11.50
C LEU A 118 -1.82 2.09 12.16
N SER A 119 -1.77 2.63 13.38
CA SER A 119 -2.95 3.14 14.06
C SER A 119 -3.58 4.30 13.27
N VAL A 120 -2.76 5.17 12.69
CA VAL A 120 -3.23 6.26 11.80
C VAL A 120 -3.84 5.69 10.52
N LEU A 121 -3.23 4.69 9.90
CA LEU A 121 -3.77 4.01 8.71
C LEU A 121 -5.11 3.31 9.03
N GLU A 122 -5.20 2.60 10.15
CA GLU A 122 -6.43 1.95 10.60
C GLU A 122 -7.52 2.97 10.90
N GLU A 123 -7.22 4.06 11.60
CA GLU A 123 -8.20 5.11 11.90
C GLU A 123 -8.72 5.78 10.62
N LYS A 124 -7.82 6.08 9.67
CA LYS A 124 -8.19 6.72 8.40
C LYS A 124 -8.98 5.81 7.45
N THR A 125 -8.75 4.50 7.50
CA THR A 125 -9.37 3.54 6.58
C THR A 125 -10.57 2.81 7.19
N SER A 126 -10.67 2.77 8.52
CA SER A 126 -11.78 2.15 9.25
C SER A 126 -13.06 2.95 9.06
N GLY A 127 -14.03 2.36 8.38
CA GLY A 127 -15.32 3.01 8.07
C GLY A 127 -15.29 3.90 6.83
N LEU A 128 -14.14 4.03 6.17
CA LEU A 128 -14.07 4.66 4.86
C LEU A 128 -14.86 3.83 3.86
N GLN A 129 -15.80 4.46 3.15
CA GLN A 129 -16.55 3.84 2.07
C GLN A 129 -16.46 4.73 0.85
N LEU A 130 -15.97 4.16 -0.24
CA LEU A 130 -15.99 4.82 -1.53
C LEU A 130 -17.37 4.65 -2.17
N PRO A 131 -17.86 5.65 -2.92
CA PRO A 131 -19.04 5.48 -3.74
C PRO A 131 -18.85 4.32 -4.72
N LYS A 132 -19.96 3.75 -5.19
CA LYS A 132 -19.91 2.70 -6.19
C LYS A 132 -19.19 3.23 -7.43
N PRO A 133 -18.11 2.58 -7.89
CA PRO A 133 -17.31 3.09 -9.00
C PRO A 133 -18.13 3.13 -10.28
N THR A 134 -18.13 4.29 -10.92
CA THR A 134 -18.78 4.58 -12.21
C THR A 134 -17.77 4.76 -13.34
N ASP A 135 -16.52 5.05 -13.00
CA ASP A 135 -15.40 5.18 -13.94
C ASP A 135 -14.15 4.39 -13.50
N GLU A 136 -13.15 4.35 -14.39
CA GLU A 136 -11.92 3.59 -14.20
C GLU A 136 -11.09 4.10 -13.01
N ALA A 137 -11.09 5.40 -12.74
CA ALA A 137 -10.31 5.98 -11.66
C ALA A 137 -10.93 5.62 -10.30
N GLU A 138 -12.26 5.70 -10.20
CA GLU A 138 -13.01 5.23 -9.04
C GLU A 138 -12.85 3.71 -8.84
N GLN A 139 -12.77 2.92 -9.91
CA GLN A 139 -12.53 1.48 -9.82
C GLN A 139 -11.14 1.17 -9.25
N ALA A 140 -10.11 1.91 -9.65
CA ALA A 140 -8.79 1.80 -9.05
C ALA A 140 -8.81 2.19 -7.56
N ALA A 141 -9.42 3.32 -7.21
CA ALA A 141 -9.56 3.76 -5.82
C ALA A 141 -10.31 2.75 -4.94
N ALA A 142 -11.39 2.16 -5.46
CA ALA A 142 -12.15 1.12 -4.77
C ALA A 142 -11.29 -0.13 -4.47
N ALA A 143 -10.50 -0.57 -5.45
CA ALA A 143 -9.60 -1.71 -5.27
C ALA A 143 -8.46 -1.40 -4.28
N MET A 144 -7.91 -0.17 -4.30
CA MET A 144 -6.92 0.28 -3.32
C MET A 144 -7.47 0.23 -1.90
N LEU A 145 -8.70 0.74 -1.69
CA LEU A 145 -9.33 0.73 -0.37
C LEU A 145 -9.66 -0.68 0.11
N GLU A 146 -10.20 -1.53 -0.77
CA GLU A 146 -10.51 -2.93 -0.45
C GLU A 146 -9.23 -3.67 -0.01
N TRP A 147 -8.11 -3.45 -0.71
CA TRP A 147 -6.81 -3.99 -0.35
C TRP A 147 -6.32 -3.46 1.00
N LEU A 148 -6.39 -2.15 1.23
CA LEU A 148 -5.99 -1.51 2.50
C LEU A 148 -6.74 -2.11 3.70
N GLN A 149 -8.08 -2.17 3.60
CA GLN A 149 -8.93 -2.69 4.66
C GLN A 149 -8.68 -4.19 4.91
N ALA A 150 -8.54 -4.98 3.84
CA ALA A 150 -8.26 -6.40 3.96
C ALA A 150 -6.86 -6.66 4.54
N GLY A 151 -5.85 -5.88 4.14
CA GLY A 151 -4.47 -6.00 4.62
C GLY A 151 -4.34 -5.68 6.11
N LEU A 152 -5.01 -4.61 6.56
CA LEU A 152 -5.05 -4.24 7.98
C LEU A 152 -5.83 -5.26 8.81
N ALA A 153 -6.99 -5.71 8.35
CA ALA A 153 -7.77 -6.75 9.02
C ALA A 153 -6.99 -8.06 9.15
N MET A 154 -6.30 -8.47 8.08
CA MET A 154 -5.45 -9.66 8.10
C MET A 154 -4.32 -9.55 9.12
N ARG A 155 -3.66 -8.39 9.20
CA ARG A 155 -2.61 -8.15 10.18
C ARG A 155 -3.13 -8.23 11.61
N ARG A 156 -4.24 -7.55 11.91
CA ARG A 156 -4.88 -7.58 13.24
C ARG A 156 -5.27 -9.00 13.66
N TRP A 157 -5.82 -9.78 12.72
CA TRP A 157 -6.11 -11.18 12.94
C TRP A 157 -4.84 -11.99 13.22
N ALA A 158 -3.76 -11.79 12.43
CA ALA A 158 -2.50 -12.47 12.64
C ALA A 158 -1.82 -12.13 13.98
N GLU A 159 -1.96 -10.89 14.46
CA GLU A 159 -1.49 -10.47 15.78
C GLU A 159 -2.31 -11.11 16.91
N SER A 160 -3.64 -11.10 16.80
CA SER A 160 -4.53 -11.74 17.77
C SER A 160 -4.30 -13.26 17.87
N ALA A 161 -4.11 -13.92 16.73
CA ALA A 161 -3.81 -15.35 16.66
C ALA A 161 -2.48 -15.70 17.34
N ARG A 162 -1.47 -14.82 17.30
CA ARG A 162 -0.18 -15.01 17.98
C ARG A 162 -0.26 -14.77 19.49
N GLN A 163 -1.12 -13.87 19.95
CA GLN A 163 -1.34 -13.64 21.38
C GLN A 163 -2.16 -14.75 22.04
N SER A 164 -2.90 -15.53 21.23
CA SER A 164 -3.77 -16.62 21.68
C SER A 164 -3.13 -18.01 21.58
N ALA A 165 -1.88 -18.10 21.10
CA ALA A 165 -1.09 -19.32 20.93
C ALA A 165 0.00 -19.42 22.00
#